data_AF-A0A1I2X859-F1
#
_entry.id   AF-A0A1I2X859-F1
#
_cell.length_a   1.000
_cell.length_b   1.000
_cell.length_c   1.000
_cell.angle_alpha   90.00
_cell.angle_beta   90.00
_cell.angle_gamma   90.00
#
_symmetry.space_group_name_H-M   'P 1'
#
loop_
_entity.id
_entity.type
_entity.pdbx_description
1 polymer ?
#
loop_
_entity_poly.entity_id
_entity_poly.type
_entity_poly.pdbx_seq_one_letter_code
_entity_poly.pdbx_strand_id
1 'polypeptide(L)'
;MPVEDLVELYLCLKDLPKRVLVSSFRVTSSGKEGWSPVFFSNFPGSPTSEETVLDVALSSSAAPVYFPSHNGRIDGGMVANNPSTAAVCAAVDRNLGGQALERVYLLSVGTGSWQISIKDDTTRWGAFEWMFYPDPMLPLLSILFNGSVSADELYTSQLLTSRYYRLNTTLPRNISLDDYQKIPALMQLAQNYNIGPAAGWAKSNWF
;
A
#
# COMPACT_ATOMS: atom_id res chain seq x y z
N MET A 1 -12.15 -21.92 8.87
CA MET A 1 -11.08 -22.49 8.04
C MET A 1 -9.80 -21.80 8.46
N PRO A 2 -8.82 -22.53 9.00
CA PRO A 2 -7.50 -21.99 9.33
C PRO A 2 -6.87 -21.31 8.11
N VAL A 3 -6.09 -20.24 8.33
CA VAL A 3 -5.42 -19.49 7.25
C VAL A 3 -4.37 -20.38 6.56
N GLU A 4 -3.83 -21.37 7.28
CA GLU A 4 -2.90 -22.36 6.75
C GLU A 4 -3.51 -23.27 5.67
N ASP A 5 -4.85 -23.42 5.64
CA ASP A 5 -5.55 -24.21 4.62
C ASP A 5 -5.87 -23.41 3.34
N LEU A 6 -5.68 -22.09 3.35
CA LEU A 6 -6.03 -21.17 2.25
C LEU A 6 -4.88 -20.81 1.33
N VAL A 7 -3.63 -20.97 1.79
CA VAL A 7 -2.43 -20.67 1.03
C VAL A 7 -1.50 -21.87 1.17
N GLU A 8 -1.21 -22.55 0.06
CA GLU A 8 -0.17 -23.57 0.07
C GLU A 8 1.11 -22.92 0.61
N LEU A 9 1.64 -23.45 1.72
CA LEU A 9 2.83 -22.91 2.41
C LEU A 9 4.07 -22.80 1.50
N TYR A 10 4.00 -23.39 0.31
CA TYR A 10 5.07 -23.43 -0.69
C TYR A 10 4.75 -22.63 -1.96
N LEU A 11 3.61 -21.92 -2.02
CA LEU A 11 3.27 -21.09 -3.17
C LEU A 11 4.21 -19.88 -3.24
N CYS A 12 5.04 -19.80 -4.28
CA CYS A 12 5.95 -18.67 -4.51
C CYS A 12 5.33 -17.63 -5.45
N LEU A 13 5.89 -16.41 -5.44
CA LEU A 13 5.41 -15.35 -6.34
C LEU A 13 5.49 -15.74 -7.82
N LYS A 14 6.52 -16.49 -8.23
CA LYS A 14 6.69 -16.97 -9.61
C LYS A 14 5.54 -17.86 -10.09
N ASP A 15 4.85 -18.52 -9.17
CA ASP A 15 3.76 -19.45 -9.48
C ASP A 15 2.43 -18.71 -9.69
N LEU A 16 2.36 -17.42 -9.33
CA LEU A 16 1.16 -16.61 -9.54
C LEU A 16 0.93 -16.34 -11.04
N PRO A 17 -0.31 -16.52 -11.54
CA PRO A 17 -0.62 -16.40 -12.96
C PRO A 17 -0.62 -14.95 -13.48
N LYS A 18 -0.60 -13.96 -12.57
CA LYS A 18 -0.57 -12.54 -12.87
C LYS A 18 0.69 -11.91 -12.31
N ARG A 19 1.15 -10.84 -12.95
CA ARG A 19 2.27 -10.06 -12.43
C ARG A 19 1.84 -9.33 -11.17
N VAL A 20 2.67 -9.40 -10.14
CA VAL A 20 2.43 -8.74 -8.85
C VAL A 20 3.63 -7.89 -8.46
N LEU A 21 3.36 -6.82 -7.73
CA LEU A 21 4.34 -5.97 -7.09
C LEU A 21 3.82 -5.63 -5.69
N VAL A 22 4.60 -5.96 -4.65
CA VAL A 22 4.21 -5.78 -3.25
C VAL A 22 5.34 -5.06 -2.52
N SER A 23 5.02 -3.96 -1.86
CA SER A 23 5.98 -3.11 -1.14
C SER A 23 6.25 -3.62 0.28
N SER A 24 7.48 -3.46 0.73
CA SER A 24 7.95 -3.65 2.11
C SER A 24 9.19 -2.80 2.32
N PHE A 25 9.71 -2.73 3.55
CA PHE A 25 10.94 -2.01 3.85
C PHE A 25 11.88 -2.85 4.69
N ARG A 26 13.12 -3.03 4.24
CA ARG A 26 14.15 -3.80 4.94
C ARG A 26 14.82 -2.91 6.00
N VAL A 27 14.79 -3.37 7.25
CA VAL A 27 15.43 -2.69 8.39
C VAL A 27 16.64 -3.44 8.93
N THR A 28 16.77 -4.74 8.63
CA THR A 28 17.96 -5.53 8.95
C THR A 28 18.39 -6.37 7.75
N SER A 29 19.70 -6.59 7.62
CA SER A 29 20.29 -7.54 6.69
C SER A 29 21.40 -8.31 7.40
N SER A 30 21.67 -9.54 6.99
CA SER A 30 22.78 -10.34 7.52
C SER A 30 24.16 -9.90 6.99
N GLY A 31 24.21 -8.87 6.12
CA GLY A 31 25.41 -8.38 5.48
C GLY A 31 25.67 -6.88 5.74
N LYS A 32 26.39 -6.23 4.82
CA LYS A 32 26.67 -4.78 4.88
C LYS A 32 25.56 -3.93 4.25
N GLU A 33 24.43 -4.52 3.88
CA GLU A 33 23.34 -3.77 3.26
C GLU A 33 22.61 -2.94 4.32
N GLY A 34 22.48 -1.64 4.04
CA GLY A 34 21.70 -0.73 4.86
C GLY A 34 20.20 -0.89 4.66
N TRP A 35 19.45 0.02 5.27
CA TRP A 35 18.00 0.12 5.07
C TRP A 35 17.66 0.35 3.61
N SER A 36 16.63 -0.34 3.13
CA SER A 36 16.23 -0.26 1.73
C SER A 36 14.75 -0.57 1.53
N PRO A 37 14.09 0.08 0.56
CA PRO A 37 12.78 -0.35 0.11
C PRO A 37 12.89 -1.71 -0.58
N VAL A 38 11.87 -2.54 -0.41
CA VAL A 38 11.75 -3.84 -1.06
C VAL A 38 10.45 -3.86 -1.86
N PHE A 39 10.55 -4.13 -3.16
CA PHE A 39 9.39 -4.39 -4.01
C PHE A 39 9.44 -5.84 -4.46
N PHE A 40 8.72 -6.69 -3.75
CA PHE A 40 8.57 -8.09 -4.12
C PHE A 40 7.79 -8.20 -5.42
N SER A 41 8.28 -8.99 -6.37
CA SER A 41 7.58 -9.18 -7.63
C SER A 41 7.96 -10.48 -8.31
N ASN A 42 7.10 -10.91 -9.23
CA ASN A 42 7.36 -12.02 -10.14
C ASN A 42 7.62 -11.56 -11.58
N PHE A 43 8.03 -10.31 -11.81
CA PHE A 43 8.48 -9.88 -13.13
C PHE A 43 9.72 -10.69 -13.57
N PRO A 44 9.98 -10.83 -14.89
CA PRO A 44 11.16 -11.54 -15.38
C PRO A 44 12.46 -11.02 -14.73
N GLY A 45 13.30 -11.94 -14.24
CA GLY A 45 14.57 -11.58 -13.59
C GLY A 45 14.44 -10.99 -12.18
N SER A 46 13.23 -10.93 -11.61
CA SER A 46 13.05 -10.46 -10.23
C SER A 46 13.77 -11.37 -9.23
N PRO A 47 14.65 -10.80 -8.36
CA PRO A 47 15.38 -11.58 -7.35
C PRO A 47 14.47 -12.07 -6.22
N THR A 48 13.21 -11.63 -6.19
CA THR A 48 12.23 -11.97 -5.14
C THR A 48 11.15 -12.95 -5.62
N SER A 49 11.25 -13.44 -6.85
CA SER A 49 10.24 -14.32 -7.46
C SER A 49 10.08 -15.67 -6.75
N GLU A 50 11.12 -16.12 -6.04
CA GLU A 50 11.15 -17.35 -5.25
C GLU A 50 10.62 -17.17 -3.82
N GLU A 51 10.36 -15.94 -3.37
CA GLU A 51 9.78 -15.71 -2.03
C GLU A 51 8.36 -16.27 -1.98
N THR A 52 7.98 -16.86 -0.84
CA THR A 52 6.64 -17.40 -0.65
C THR A 52 5.62 -16.25 -0.59
N VAL A 53 4.41 -16.48 -1.09
CA VAL A 53 3.30 -15.52 -0.98
C VAL A 53 3.04 -15.15 0.48
N LEU A 54 3.17 -16.12 1.40
CA LEU A 54 3.00 -15.91 2.83
C LEU A 54 4.06 -14.96 3.41
N ASP A 55 5.34 -15.20 3.13
CA ASP A 55 6.44 -14.34 3.62
C ASP A 55 6.33 -12.91 3.09
N VAL A 56 5.90 -12.77 1.83
CA VAL A 56 5.66 -11.47 1.20
C VAL A 56 4.51 -10.75 1.87
N ALA A 57 3.39 -11.44 2.13
CA ALA A 57 2.23 -10.86 2.82
C ALA A 57 2.61 -10.41 4.24
N LEU A 58 3.25 -11.28 5.03
CA LEU A 58 3.70 -10.96 6.39
C LEU A 58 4.70 -9.80 6.43
N SER A 59 5.65 -9.77 5.50
CA SER A 59 6.61 -8.64 5.38
C SER A 59 5.91 -7.33 5.03
N SER A 60 4.95 -7.38 4.10
CA SER A 60 4.23 -6.21 3.61
C SER A 60 3.28 -5.62 4.65
N SER A 61 2.77 -6.42 5.60
CA SER A 61 1.79 -6.01 6.61
C SER A 61 2.37 -5.82 8.02
N ALA A 62 3.69 -5.96 8.20
CA ALA A 62 4.37 -5.86 9.49
C ALA A 62 4.50 -4.40 9.95
N ALA A 63 3.36 -3.75 10.20
CA ALA A 63 3.27 -2.33 10.54
C ALA A 63 3.99 -2.06 11.87
N PRO A 64 4.99 -1.13 11.90
CA PRO A 64 5.63 -0.74 13.14
C PRO A 64 4.59 -0.32 14.19
N VAL A 65 4.87 -0.60 15.46
CA VAL A 65 3.96 -0.43 16.62
C VAL A 65 2.90 -1.53 16.75
N TYR A 66 2.43 -2.11 15.65
CA TYR A 66 1.44 -3.19 15.68
C TYR A 66 2.07 -4.58 15.66
N PHE A 67 3.10 -4.78 14.83
CA PHE A 67 3.71 -6.09 14.60
C PHE A 67 5.24 -6.04 14.65
N PRO A 68 5.90 -7.15 15.05
CA PRO A 68 7.33 -7.33 14.84
C PRO A 68 7.65 -7.40 13.34
N SER A 69 8.91 -7.14 12.97
CA SER A 69 9.36 -7.34 11.60
C SER A 69 9.33 -8.83 11.21
N HIS A 70 9.07 -9.10 9.93
CA HIS A 70 9.14 -10.45 9.35
C HIS A 70 10.41 -10.57 8.52
N ASN A 71 11.30 -11.51 8.86
CA ASN A 71 12.59 -11.71 8.18
C ASN A 71 13.40 -10.40 7.99
N GLY A 72 13.35 -9.50 8.98
CA GLY A 72 14.06 -8.22 8.94
C GLY A 72 13.39 -7.13 8.11
N ARG A 73 12.12 -7.33 7.73
CA ARG A 73 11.33 -6.43 6.88
C ARG A 73 10.06 -5.97 7.61
N ILE A 74 9.66 -4.74 7.36
CA ILE A 74 8.46 -4.09 7.92
C ILE A 74 7.52 -3.65 6.80
N ASP A 75 6.35 -3.17 7.20
CA ASP A 75 5.26 -2.78 6.32
C ASP A 75 5.65 -1.89 5.14
N GLY A 76 5.02 -2.16 4.00
CA GLY A 76 5.22 -1.41 2.76
C GLY A 76 4.76 0.03 2.83
N GLY A 77 3.89 0.37 3.77
CA GLY A 77 3.39 1.72 4.00
C GLY A 77 4.48 2.72 4.40
N MET A 78 5.64 2.23 4.87
CA MET A 78 6.82 3.05 5.14
C MET A 78 7.52 3.56 3.86
N VAL A 79 7.18 3.00 2.69
CA VAL A 79 7.73 3.41 1.38
C VAL A 79 6.63 3.78 0.38
N ALA A 80 5.62 2.93 0.22
CA ALA A 80 4.62 3.02 -0.84
C ALA A 80 3.27 2.52 -0.33
N ASN A 81 2.68 3.23 0.65
CA ASN A 81 1.34 2.92 1.17
C ASN A 81 0.24 3.06 0.09
N ASN A 82 0.55 3.79 -0.99
CA ASN A 82 -0.18 3.76 -2.24
C ASN A 82 0.78 3.31 -3.37
N PRO A 83 0.83 2.01 -3.71
CA PRO A 83 1.80 1.50 -4.67
C PRO A 83 1.47 1.87 -6.13
N SER A 84 0.55 2.82 -6.38
CA SER A 84 0.10 3.23 -7.72
C SER A 84 1.28 3.68 -8.60
N THR A 85 2.10 4.61 -8.12
CA THR A 85 3.26 5.12 -8.87
C THR A 85 4.26 4.00 -9.14
N ALA A 86 4.57 3.18 -8.12
CA ALA A 86 5.48 2.04 -8.26
C ALA A 86 4.97 1.02 -9.29
N ALA A 87 3.67 0.74 -9.31
CA ALA A 87 3.04 -0.16 -10.28
C ALA A 87 3.13 0.39 -11.71
N VAL A 88 2.90 1.68 -11.93
CA VAL A 88 3.07 2.32 -13.25
C VAL A 88 4.53 2.21 -13.70
N CYS A 89 5.49 2.54 -12.83
CA CYS A 89 6.91 2.43 -13.13
C CYS A 89 7.30 0.99 -13.52
N ALA A 90 6.84 -0.01 -12.78
CA ALA A 90 7.12 -1.42 -13.10
C ALA A 90 6.45 -1.88 -14.41
N ALA A 91 5.26 -1.37 -14.73
CA ALA A 91 4.56 -1.72 -15.97
C ALA A 91 5.31 -1.19 -17.21
N VAL A 92 5.88 0.02 -17.13
CA VAL A 92 6.54 0.67 -18.28
C VAL A 92 8.04 0.37 -18.37
N ASP A 93 8.67 -0.04 -17.27
CA ASP A 93 10.10 -0.39 -17.28
C ASP A 93 10.38 -1.50 -18.31
N ARG A 94 11.39 -1.27 -19.16
CA ARG A 94 11.72 -2.13 -20.31
C ARG A 94 12.15 -3.54 -19.91
N ASN A 95 12.73 -3.70 -18.73
CA ASN A 95 13.19 -4.99 -18.22
C ASN A 95 12.11 -5.72 -17.42
N LEU A 96 11.04 -5.02 -17.03
CA LEU A 96 9.90 -5.56 -16.30
C LEU A 96 8.68 -5.74 -17.21
N GLY A 97 7.72 -4.81 -17.19
CA GLY A 97 6.47 -4.92 -17.95
C GLY A 97 6.61 -4.55 -19.42
N GLY A 98 7.56 -3.68 -19.77
CA GLY A 98 7.86 -3.24 -21.14
C GLY A 98 6.68 -2.60 -21.87
N GLN A 99 5.67 -2.11 -21.15
CA GLN A 99 4.49 -1.49 -21.76
C GLN A 99 4.75 -0.03 -22.14
N ALA A 100 4.10 0.44 -23.19
CA ALA A 100 4.04 1.87 -23.47
C ALA A 100 3.13 2.56 -22.44
N LEU A 101 3.53 3.73 -21.92
CA LEU A 101 2.80 4.46 -20.88
C LEU A 101 1.35 4.77 -21.30
N GLU A 102 1.12 5.03 -22.58
CA GLU A 102 -0.20 5.33 -23.17
C GLU A 102 -1.15 4.13 -23.10
N ARG A 103 -0.61 2.91 -22.93
CA ARG A 103 -1.38 1.66 -22.80
C ARG A 103 -1.60 1.27 -21.35
N VAL A 104 -1.07 2.02 -20.39
CA VAL A 104 -1.26 1.76 -18.96
C VAL A 104 -2.54 2.45 -18.48
N TYR A 105 -3.44 1.63 -17.93
CA TYR A 105 -4.64 2.06 -17.23
C TYR A 105 -4.56 1.54 -15.81
N LEU A 106 -4.96 2.35 -14.83
CA LEU A 106 -4.83 2.00 -13.42
C LEU A 106 -6.10 2.34 -12.64
N LEU A 107 -6.73 1.31 -12.11
CA LEU A 107 -7.69 1.41 -11.01
C LEU A 107 -6.94 1.28 -9.69
N SER A 108 -6.94 2.35 -8.90
CA SER A 108 -6.35 2.36 -7.56
C SER A 108 -7.46 2.31 -6.52
N VAL A 109 -7.46 1.28 -5.67
CA VAL A 109 -8.48 1.09 -4.61
C VAL A 109 -7.87 1.44 -3.27
N GLY A 110 -8.48 2.37 -2.55
CA GLY A 110 -8.08 2.77 -1.20
C GLY A 110 -8.90 2.08 -0.11
N THR A 111 -8.38 2.11 1.12
CA THR A 111 -9.00 1.52 2.31
C THR A 111 -9.93 2.49 3.05
N GLY A 112 -10.23 3.64 2.45
CA GLY A 112 -10.90 4.75 3.08
C GLY A 112 -9.92 5.87 3.46
N SER A 113 -10.40 7.11 3.50
CA SER A 113 -9.63 8.26 3.96
C SER A 113 -10.37 9.00 5.07
N TRP A 114 -9.63 9.42 6.08
CA TRP A 114 -10.10 10.33 7.13
C TRP A 114 -9.17 11.54 7.16
N GLN A 115 -9.74 12.75 7.28
CA GLN A 115 -8.95 13.97 7.35
C GLN A 115 -8.36 14.10 8.75
N ILE A 116 -7.15 13.56 8.93
CA ILE A 116 -6.34 13.75 10.12
C ILE A 116 -5.60 15.09 9.99
N SER A 117 -5.62 15.89 11.05
CA SER A 117 -4.85 17.13 11.13
C SER A 117 -4.46 17.40 12.57
N ILE A 118 -3.21 17.79 12.81
CA ILE A 118 -2.80 18.35 14.10
C ILE A 118 -3.44 19.73 14.25
N LYS A 119 -4.13 19.96 15.36
CA LYS A 119 -4.78 21.26 15.64
C LYS A 119 -3.92 22.21 16.45
N ASP A 120 -2.92 21.69 17.16
CA ASP A 120 -1.99 22.46 17.97
C ASP A 120 -0.96 23.22 17.12
N ASP A 121 -0.37 24.26 17.72
CA ASP A 121 0.77 24.96 17.15
C ASP A 121 2.04 24.10 17.23
N THR A 122 2.51 23.63 16.07
CA THR A 122 3.69 22.77 15.97
C THR A 122 5.02 23.52 15.88
N THR A 123 5.03 24.86 15.95
CA THR A 123 6.25 25.67 15.73
C THR A 123 7.39 25.38 16.72
N ARG A 124 7.05 24.90 17.91
CA ARG A 124 8.02 24.56 18.97
C ARG A 124 8.21 23.06 19.19
N TRP A 125 7.61 22.22 18.36
CA TRP A 125 7.67 20.76 18.53
C TRP A 125 9.09 20.24 18.31
N GLY A 126 9.54 19.38 19.22
CA GLY A 126 10.75 18.59 19.11
C GLY A 126 10.45 17.11 18.91
N ALA A 127 11.47 16.27 19.08
CA ALA A 127 11.36 14.83 18.86
C ALA A 127 10.29 14.16 19.74
N PHE A 128 10.06 14.68 20.96
CA PHE A 128 9.07 14.13 21.88
C PHE A 128 7.65 14.37 21.37
N GLU A 129 7.32 15.60 20.98
CA GLU A 129 6.00 15.95 20.48
C GLU A 129 5.68 15.21 19.17
N TRP A 130 6.63 15.20 18.22
CA TRP A 130 6.45 14.45 16.97
C TRP A 130 6.23 12.95 17.17
N MET A 131 6.73 12.38 18.26
CA MET A 131 6.63 10.97 18.56
C MET A 131 5.43 10.61 19.43
N PHE A 132 5.09 11.41 20.44
CA PHE A 132 4.18 11.00 21.50
C PHE A 132 3.01 11.95 21.74
N TYR A 133 2.89 13.07 21.01
CA TYR A 133 1.76 13.97 21.21
C TYR A 133 0.43 13.27 20.83
N PRO A 134 -0.64 13.42 21.61
CA PRO A 134 -1.75 12.46 21.59
C PRO A 134 -2.77 12.60 20.45
N ASP A 135 -2.80 13.71 19.71
CA ASP A 135 -3.83 13.94 18.67
C ASP A 135 -3.21 14.39 17.34
N PRO A 136 -2.98 13.46 16.38
CA PRO A 136 -3.20 12.01 16.45
C PRO A 136 -2.12 11.28 17.25
N MET A 137 -2.44 10.12 17.82
CA MET A 137 -1.46 9.26 18.51
C MET A 137 -0.33 8.87 17.53
N LEU A 138 0.91 9.11 17.93
CA LEU A 138 2.11 8.94 17.08
C LEU A 138 2.05 9.78 15.77
N PRO A 139 2.14 11.13 15.86
CA PRO A 139 1.97 12.01 14.71
C PRO A 139 2.89 11.69 13.54
N LEU A 140 4.17 11.43 13.80
CA LEU A 140 5.14 11.11 12.77
C LEU A 140 4.80 9.82 12.02
N LEU A 141 4.35 8.78 12.73
CA LEU A 141 3.95 7.52 12.10
C LEU A 141 2.74 7.73 11.20
N SER A 142 1.75 8.49 11.68
CA SER A 142 0.56 8.86 10.90
C SER A 142 0.93 9.63 9.62
N ILE A 143 1.90 10.54 9.69
CA ILE A 143 2.40 11.29 8.53
C ILE A 143 3.14 10.37 7.56
N LEU A 144 3.97 9.46 8.04
CA LEU A 144 4.72 8.55 7.18
C LEU A 144 3.80 7.60 6.39
N PHE A 145 2.75 7.07 7.04
CA PHE A 145 1.75 6.24 6.37
C PHE A 145 0.84 7.03 5.42
N ASN A 146 0.36 8.22 5.79
CA ASN A 146 -0.67 8.93 5.02
C ASN A 146 -0.12 9.99 4.05
N GLY A 147 1.06 10.55 4.34
CA GLY A 147 1.66 11.63 3.56
C GLY A 147 2.06 11.19 2.16
N SER A 148 2.63 9.99 2.02
CA SER A 148 3.03 9.41 0.72
C SER A 148 1.83 9.12 -0.17
N VAL A 149 0.70 8.67 0.39
CA VAL A 149 -0.52 8.29 -0.35
C VAL A 149 -1.01 9.40 -1.27
N SER A 150 -1.06 10.64 -0.74
CA SER A 150 -1.54 11.80 -1.49
C SER A 150 -0.59 12.22 -2.60
N ALA A 151 0.72 12.10 -2.38
CA ALA A 151 1.73 12.38 -3.39
C ALA A 151 1.66 11.35 -4.55
N ASP A 152 1.55 10.06 -4.22
CA ASP A 152 1.42 9.00 -5.22
C ASP A 152 0.13 9.13 -6.04
N GLU A 153 -0.98 9.48 -5.39
CA GLU A 153 -2.24 9.75 -6.08
C GLU A 153 -2.11 10.95 -7.04
N LEU A 154 -1.51 12.05 -6.58
CA LEU A 154 -1.28 13.24 -7.40
C LEU A 154 -0.42 12.93 -8.63
N TYR A 155 0.77 12.36 -8.44
CA TYR A 155 1.69 12.11 -9.55
C TYR A 155 1.15 11.05 -10.51
N THR A 156 0.51 10.00 -10.00
CA THR A 156 -0.10 8.98 -10.87
C THR A 156 -1.24 9.56 -11.70
N SER A 157 -2.08 10.42 -11.10
CA SER A 157 -3.15 11.10 -11.83
C SER A 157 -2.63 12.03 -12.94
N GLN A 158 -1.50 12.71 -12.71
CA GLN A 158 -0.86 13.55 -13.73
C GLN A 158 -0.25 12.72 -14.86
N LEU A 159 0.37 11.59 -14.54
CA LEU A 159 1.01 10.71 -15.53
C LEU A 159 -0.01 10.01 -16.44
N LEU A 160 -1.09 9.50 -15.86
CA LEU A 160 -2.08 8.69 -16.58
C LEU A 160 -3.31 9.48 -17.03
N THR A 161 -3.55 10.66 -16.47
CA THR A 161 -4.67 11.55 -16.80
C THR A 161 -6.01 10.81 -16.71
N SER A 162 -6.79 10.73 -17.79
CA SER A 162 -8.06 10.01 -17.88
C SER A 162 -7.94 8.49 -17.71
N ARG A 163 -6.73 7.93 -17.80
CA ARG A 163 -6.43 6.49 -17.63
C ARG A 163 -6.14 6.09 -16.17
N TYR A 164 -6.32 7.00 -15.22
CA TYR A 164 -6.26 6.71 -13.80
C TYR A 164 -7.60 6.95 -13.13
N TYR A 165 -8.03 6.01 -12.29
CA TYR A 165 -9.19 6.16 -11.44
C TYR A 165 -8.87 5.73 -10.01
N ARG A 166 -9.11 6.63 -9.05
CA ARG A 166 -9.01 6.35 -7.62
C ARG A 166 -10.38 6.05 -7.04
N LEU A 167 -10.59 4.81 -6.61
CA LEU A 167 -11.74 4.41 -5.82
C LEU A 167 -11.37 4.47 -4.34
N ASN A 168 -11.68 5.56 -3.67
CA ASN A 168 -11.43 5.73 -2.24
C ASN A 168 -12.58 6.52 -1.59
N THR A 169 -13.16 5.98 -0.53
CA THR A 169 -14.27 6.65 0.17
C THR A 169 -13.75 7.49 1.33
N THR A 170 -14.38 8.63 1.60
CA THR A 170 -14.18 9.30 2.89
C THR A 170 -14.90 8.52 3.98
N LEU A 171 -14.20 8.23 5.07
CA LEU A 171 -14.78 7.58 6.24
C LEU A 171 -15.61 8.58 7.05
N PRO A 172 -16.74 8.17 7.67
CA PRO A 172 -17.57 9.06 8.46
C PRO A 172 -16.96 9.43 9.83
N ARG A 173 -15.93 8.71 10.26
CA ARG A 173 -15.19 8.91 11.52
C ARG A 173 -13.79 8.31 11.40
N ASN A 174 -12.91 8.70 12.31
CA ASN A 174 -11.62 8.03 12.47
C ASN A 174 -11.84 6.57 12.89
N ILE A 175 -11.19 5.63 12.17
CA ILE A 175 -11.19 4.20 12.46
C ILE A 175 -9.71 3.79 12.52
N SER A 176 -9.27 3.29 13.67
CA SER A 176 -7.88 2.83 13.85
C SER A 176 -7.60 1.59 13.02
N LEU A 177 -6.33 1.41 12.63
CA LEU A 177 -5.87 0.28 11.81
C LEU A 177 -6.19 -1.08 12.45
N ASP A 178 -6.14 -1.16 13.78
CA ASP A 178 -6.34 -2.35 14.61
C ASP A 178 -7.77 -2.50 15.16
N ASP A 179 -8.70 -1.61 14.83
CA ASP A 179 -10.08 -1.64 15.36
C ASP A 179 -10.96 -2.64 14.58
N TYR A 180 -10.65 -3.93 14.74
CA TYR A 180 -11.36 -5.03 14.08
C TYR A 180 -12.86 -5.08 14.41
N GLN A 181 -13.27 -4.48 15.53
CA GLN A 181 -14.69 -4.40 15.92
C GLN A 181 -15.51 -3.50 14.97
N LYS A 182 -14.86 -2.66 14.14
CA LYS A 182 -15.53 -1.83 13.13
C LYS A 182 -15.70 -2.52 11.78
N ILE A 183 -15.22 -3.75 11.59
CA ILE A 183 -15.40 -4.52 10.34
C ILE A 183 -16.87 -4.49 9.86
N PRO A 184 -17.90 -4.74 10.69
CA PRO A 184 -19.29 -4.67 10.24
C PRO A 184 -19.70 -3.28 9.70
N ALA A 185 -19.22 -2.20 10.33
CA ALA A 185 -19.49 -0.83 9.88
C ALA A 185 -18.76 -0.51 8.56
N LEU A 186 -17.53 -1.00 8.38
CA LEU A 186 -16.79 -0.86 7.12
C LEU A 186 -17.47 -1.65 5.99
N MET A 187 -17.97 -2.86 6.26
CA MET A 187 -18.73 -3.65 5.30
C MET A 187 -20.03 -2.92 4.88
N GLN A 188 -20.76 -2.36 5.85
CA GLN A 188 -21.97 -1.59 5.57
C GLN A 188 -21.65 -0.34 4.73
N LEU A 189 -20.55 0.37 5.03
CA LEU A 189 -20.09 1.49 4.23
C LEU A 189 -19.78 1.08 2.79
N ALA A 190 -19.03 -0.02 2.60
CA ALA A 190 -18.67 -0.54 1.29
C ALA A 190 -19.90 -0.97 0.47
N GLN A 191 -20.88 -1.62 1.09
CA GLN A 191 -22.13 -2.04 0.43
C GLN A 191 -22.99 -0.85 -0.03
N ASN A 192 -22.96 0.25 0.71
CA ASN A 192 -23.71 1.46 0.39
C ASN A 192 -22.94 2.42 -0.53
N TYR A 193 -21.65 2.16 -0.77
CA TYR A 193 -20.83 3.03 -1.60
C TYR A 193 -21.19 2.88 -3.08
N ASN A 194 -21.46 4.00 -3.76
CA ASN A 194 -21.80 3.98 -5.18
C ASN A 194 -20.54 3.72 -6.04
N ILE A 195 -20.35 2.47 -6.45
CA ILE A 195 -19.28 2.07 -7.38
C ILE A 195 -19.59 2.35 -8.86
N GLY A 196 -20.77 2.88 -9.18
CA GLY A 196 -21.22 3.15 -10.55
C GLY A 196 -20.22 3.95 -11.40
N PRO A 197 -19.66 5.07 -10.90
CA PRO A 197 -18.65 5.83 -11.62
C PRO A 197 -17.37 5.04 -11.92
N ALA A 198 -16.87 4.26 -10.96
CA ALA A 198 -15.69 3.42 -11.14
C ALA A 198 -15.94 2.28 -12.15
N ALA A 199 -17.11 1.65 -12.07
CA ALA A 199 -17.54 0.62 -13.02
C ALA A 199 -17.73 1.18 -14.44
N GLY A 200 -18.28 2.39 -14.56
CA GLY A 200 -18.40 3.11 -15.83
C GLY A 200 -17.03 3.41 -16.43
N TRP A 201 -16.11 3.95 -15.62
CA TRP A 201 -14.73 4.19 -16.03
C TRP A 201 -14.05 2.90 -16.51
N ALA A 202 -14.17 1.79 -15.78
CA ALA A 202 -13.58 0.51 -16.17
C ALA A 202 -14.14 -0.02 -17.49
N LYS A 203 -15.46 0.09 -17.71
CA LYS A 203 -16.12 -0.30 -18.97
C LYS A 203 -15.70 0.52 -20.17
N SER A 204 -15.35 1.80 -19.98
CA SER A 204 -14.94 2.67 -21.09
C SER A 204 -13.44 2.57 -21.42
N ASN A 205 -12.63 1.99 -20.53
CA ASN A 205 -11.17 2.04 -20.64
C ASN A 205 -10.48 0.66 -20.65
N TRP A 206 -11.08 -0.37 -20.07
CA TRP A 206 -10.46 -1.69 -19.89
C TRP A 206 -11.06 -2.77 -20.80
N PHE A 207 -12.35 -2.67 -21.09
CA PHE A 207 -13.11 -3.58 -21.95
C PHE A 207 -13.43 -2.90 -23.27
#